data_AF-A0A964A1I8-F1
#
_entry.id   AF-A0A964A1I8-F1
#
_cell.length_a   1.000
_cell.length_b   1.000
_cell.length_c   1.000
_cell.angle_alpha   90.00
_cell.angle_beta   90.00
_cell.angle_gamma   90.00
#
_symmetry.space_group_name_H-M   'P 1'
#
loop_
_entity.id
_entity.type
_entity.pdbx_description
1 polymer ?
#
loop_
_entity_poly.entity_id
_entity_poly.type
_entity_poly.pdbx_seq_one_letter_code
_entity_poly.pdbx_strand_id
1 'polypeptide(L)'
;MTTDQQTFLRLAVIDQKKYADIEKEMGVDRKQLSQWWDELKDEREQLSKIRQLWTKKCSEIDFWEFQKWYMTADRKCHYCNINESQIKILIDKGQIQTKRLTTRGRTLEIERREPNKPYDETDNLVFCCYWCNNAKTDEFTEREFEEIGNCIAEIWKNRLAD
;
A
#
# COMPACT_ATOMS: atom_id res chain seq x y z
N MET A 1 -10.81 -18.61 8.83
CA MET A 1 -10.21 -17.89 9.97
C MET A 1 -11.30 -17.61 11.00
N THR A 2 -11.06 -17.96 12.26
CA THR A 2 -12.00 -17.71 13.38
C THR A 2 -11.85 -16.29 13.94
N THR A 3 -12.80 -15.84 14.77
CA THR A 3 -12.68 -14.57 15.51
C THR A 3 -11.44 -14.54 16.39
N ASP A 4 -11.10 -15.64 17.06
CA ASP A 4 -9.91 -15.72 17.90
C ASP A 4 -8.62 -15.59 17.08
N GLN A 5 -8.55 -16.25 15.92
CA GLN A 5 -7.42 -16.11 15.02
C GLN A 5 -7.28 -14.67 14.49
N GLN A 6 -8.38 -13.97 14.20
CA GLN A 6 -8.35 -12.55 13.84
C GLN A 6 -7.82 -11.68 14.98
N THR A 7 -8.29 -11.91 16.20
CA THR A 7 -7.82 -11.20 17.40
C THR A 7 -6.33 -11.46 17.62
N PHE A 8 -5.88 -12.71 17.49
CA PHE A 8 -4.46 -13.07 17.57
C PHE A 8 -3.62 -12.31 16.53
N LEU A 9 -4.05 -12.27 15.26
CA LEU A 9 -3.35 -11.53 14.22
C LEU A 9 -3.28 -10.02 14.52
N ARG A 10 -4.34 -9.43 15.08
CA ARG A 10 -4.33 -8.04 15.56
C ARG A 10 -3.25 -7.84 16.60
N LEU A 11 -3.28 -8.62 17.68
CA LEU A 11 -2.36 -8.40 18.79
C LEU A 11 -0.90 -8.73 18.41
N ALA A 12 -0.67 -9.82 17.68
CA ALA A 12 0.68 -10.31 17.38
C ALA A 12 1.35 -9.59 16.20
N VAL A 13 0.61 -9.29 15.13
CA VAL A 13 1.20 -8.72 13.90
C VAL A 13 1.05 -7.21 13.88
N ILE A 14 -0.15 -6.70 14.16
CA ILE A 14 -0.49 -5.28 14.01
C ILE A 14 -0.01 -4.50 15.24
N ASP A 15 -0.41 -4.92 16.44
CA ASP A 15 -0.04 -4.24 17.68
C ASP A 15 1.36 -4.66 18.19
N GLN A 16 1.92 -5.76 17.65
CA GLN A 16 3.22 -6.33 18.01
C GLN A 16 3.38 -6.61 19.53
N LYS A 17 2.31 -7.05 20.19
CA LYS A 17 2.33 -7.45 21.61
C LYS A 17 3.17 -8.71 21.82
N LYS A 18 3.74 -8.84 23.02
CA LYS A 18 4.46 -10.05 23.43
C LYS A 18 3.46 -11.16 23.70
N TYR A 19 3.86 -12.41 23.46
CA TYR A 19 2.99 -13.58 23.67
C TYR A 19 2.40 -13.64 25.09
N ALA A 20 3.18 -13.30 26.12
CA ALA A 20 2.68 -13.30 27.50
C ALA A 20 1.49 -12.34 27.71
N ASP A 21 1.49 -11.20 27.02
CA ASP A 21 0.37 -10.24 27.07
C ASP A 21 -0.84 -10.78 26.31
N ILE A 22 -0.61 -11.43 25.16
CA ILE A 22 -1.64 -12.05 24.33
C ILE A 22 -2.32 -13.22 25.06
N GLU A 23 -1.55 -14.09 25.73
CA GLU A 23 -2.06 -15.20 26.54
C GLU A 23 -3.02 -14.68 27.62
N LYS A 24 -2.62 -13.60 28.31
CA LYS A 24 -3.44 -12.97 29.35
C LYS A 24 -4.71 -12.32 28.79
N GLU A 25 -4.61 -11.63 27.67
CA GLU A 25 -5.71 -10.88 27.06
C GLU A 25 -6.76 -11.79 26.42
N MET A 26 -6.32 -12.86 25.77
CA MET A 26 -7.21 -13.80 25.09
C MET A 26 -7.61 -15.01 25.96
N GLY A 27 -6.94 -15.23 27.10
CA GLY A 27 -7.19 -16.40 27.96
C GLY A 27 -6.81 -17.74 27.30
N VAL A 28 -5.82 -17.73 26.41
CA VAL A 28 -5.34 -18.91 25.69
C VAL A 28 -3.90 -19.23 26.08
N ASP A 29 -3.52 -20.50 26.01
CA ASP A 29 -2.16 -20.91 26.33
C ASP A 29 -1.18 -20.65 25.17
N ARG A 30 0.11 -20.61 25.50
CA ARG A 30 1.20 -20.44 24.53
C ARG A 30 1.20 -21.45 23.40
N LYS A 31 0.79 -22.70 23.66
CA LYS A 31 0.81 -23.76 22.65
C LYS A 31 -0.21 -23.46 21.55
N GLN A 32 -1.39 -22.97 21.92
CA GLN A 32 -2.41 -22.52 20.98
C GLN A 32 -1.92 -21.33 20.14
N LEU A 33 -1.26 -20.35 20.75
CA LEU A 33 -0.68 -19.21 20.03
C LEU A 33 0.40 -19.64 19.02
N SER A 34 1.28 -20.56 19.42
CA SER A 34 2.30 -21.13 18.54
C SER A 34 1.68 -21.90 17.37
N GLN A 35 0.63 -22.68 17.62
CA GLN A 35 -0.11 -23.36 16.56
C GLN A 35 -0.69 -22.36 15.56
N TRP A 36 -1.37 -21.31 16.02
CA TRP A 36 -1.91 -20.27 15.12
C TRP A 36 -0.81 -19.51 14.37
N TRP A 37 0.35 -19.30 14.99
CA TRP A 37 1.47 -18.66 14.32
C TRP A 37 1.94 -19.45 13.09
N ASP A 38 1.99 -20.77 13.20
CA ASP A 38 2.40 -21.65 12.11
C ASP A 38 1.29 -21.80 11.06
N GLU A 39 0.04 -21.99 11.50
CA GLU A 39 -1.13 -22.14 10.62
C GLU A 39 -1.39 -20.88 9.77
N LEU A 40 -1.20 -19.69 10.34
CA LEU A 40 -1.54 -18.41 9.71
C LEU A 40 -0.33 -17.73 9.04
N LYS A 41 0.68 -18.51 8.63
CA LYS A 41 1.94 -17.95 8.10
C LYS A 41 1.71 -16.97 6.95
N ASP A 42 0.88 -17.35 5.98
CA ASP A 42 0.65 -16.55 4.78
C ASP A 42 -0.10 -15.24 5.11
N GLU A 43 -1.12 -15.32 5.96
CA GLU A 43 -1.84 -14.15 6.46
C GLU A 43 -0.93 -13.22 7.25
N ARG A 44 -0.07 -13.75 8.12
CA ARG A 44 0.91 -12.95 8.87
C ARG A 44 1.88 -12.22 7.95
N GLU A 45 2.42 -12.91 6.95
CA GLU A 45 3.35 -12.31 5.99
C GLU A 45 2.68 -11.20 5.16
N GLN A 46 1.44 -11.41 4.72
CA GLN A 46 0.65 -10.41 4.02
C GLN A 46 0.36 -9.20 4.93
N LEU A 47 -0.16 -9.42 6.13
CA LEU A 47 -0.48 -8.37 7.08
C LEU A 47 0.76 -7.58 7.51
N SER A 48 1.90 -8.24 7.67
CA SER A 48 3.17 -7.57 7.99
C SER A 48 3.58 -6.60 6.88
N LYS A 49 3.38 -6.94 5.60
CA LYS A 49 3.69 -6.03 4.47
C LYS A 49 2.76 -4.82 4.46
N ILE A 50 1.46 -5.04 4.64
CA ILE A 50 0.45 -3.96 4.68
C ILE A 50 0.70 -3.05 5.89
N ARG A 51 1.02 -3.62 7.05
CA ARG A 51 1.35 -2.87 8.27
C ARG A 51 2.52 -1.93 8.08
N GLN A 52 3.59 -2.36 7.41
CA GLN A 52 4.73 -1.49 7.14
C GLN A 52 4.36 -0.25 6.32
N LEU A 53 3.37 -0.36 5.43
CA LEU A 53 2.85 0.78 4.68
C LEU A 53 1.95 1.66 5.55
N TRP A 54 1.03 1.04 6.28
CA TRP A 54 0.12 1.69 7.21
C TRP A 54 0.86 2.54 8.24
N THR A 55 1.81 1.95 8.98
CA THR A 55 2.55 2.66 10.05
C THR A 55 3.37 3.85 9.54
N LYS A 56 3.75 3.88 8.26
CA LYS A 56 4.57 4.98 7.71
C LYS A 56 3.78 6.25 7.43
N LYS A 57 2.52 6.13 7.04
CA LYS A 57 1.74 7.27 6.53
C LYS A 57 0.30 7.34 7.05
N CYS A 58 -0.31 6.21 7.40
CA CYS A 58 -1.76 6.09 7.59
C CYS A 58 -2.12 5.54 8.98
N SER A 59 -1.24 5.69 9.98
CA SER A 59 -1.43 5.11 11.32
C SER A 59 -2.66 5.61 12.07
N GLU A 60 -3.22 6.74 11.64
CA GLU A 60 -4.45 7.31 12.20
C GLU A 60 -5.72 6.60 11.72
N ILE A 61 -5.64 5.87 10.59
CA ILE A 61 -6.73 5.02 10.09
C ILE A 61 -6.72 3.71 10.88
N ASP A 62 -7.87 3.14 11.23
CA ASP A 62 -7.88 1.76 11.74
C ASP A 62 -7.23 0.83 10.71
N PHE A 63 -6.34 -0.04 11.19
CA PHE A 63 -5.59 -0.93 10.32
C PHE A 63 -6.51 -1.78 9.42
N TRP A 64 -7.64 -2.28 9.93
CA TRP A 64 -8.53 -3.14 9.13
C TRP A 64 -9.28 -2.36 8.07
N GLU A 65 -9.63 -1.10 8.34
CA GLU A 65 -10.15 -0.19 7.32
C GLU A 65 -9.11 0.06 6.23
N PHE A 66 -7.88 0.41 6.61
CA PHE A 66 -6.77 0.60 5.67
C PHE A 66 -6.45 -0.68 4.87
N GLN A 67 -6.45 -1.84 5.53
CA GLN A 67 -6.19 -3.14 4.89
C GLN A 67 -7.28 -3.46 3.87
N LYS A 68 -8.55 -3.23 4.21
CA LYS A 68 -9.66 -3.39 3.28
C LYS A 68 -9.47 -2.50 2.07
N TRP A 69 -9.23 -1.19 2.27
CA TRP A 69 -8.95 -0.26 1.19
C TRP A 69 -7.79 -0.73 0.32
N TYR A 70 -6.65 -1.09 0.92
CA TYR A 70 -5.44 -1.52 0.21
C TYR A 70 -5.68 -2.74 -0.68
N MET A 71 -6.50 -3.69 -0.19
CA MET A 71 -6.81 -4.93 -0.91
C MET A 71 -7.84 -4.74 -2.03
N THR A 72 -8.72 -3.74 -1.92
CA THR A 72 -9.78 -3.49 -2.92
C THR A 72 -9.46 -2.37 -3.91
N ALA A 73 -8.52 -1.49 -3.56
CA ALA A 73 -8.14 -0.36 -4.40
C ALA A 73 -7.49 -0.83 -5.71
N ASP A 74 -7.83 -0.16 -6.81
CA ASP A 74 -7.34 -0.51 -8.14
C ASP A 74 -5.82 -0.33 -8.21
N ARG A 75 -5.10 -1.42 -8.57
CA ARG A 75 -3.62 -1.50 -8.56
C ARG A 75 -3.00 -0.87 -9.81
N LYS A 76 -3.40 0.36 -10.10
CA LYS A 76 -2.86 1.23 -11.15
C LYS A 76 -2.71 2.65 -10.64
N CYS A 77 -1.89 3.46 -11.31
CA CYS A 77 -1.81 4.88 -11.01
C CYS A 77 -3.15 5.55 -11.32
N HIS A 78 -3.69 6.29 -10.35
CA HIS A 78 -4.93 7.04 -10.50
C HIS A 78 -4.92 8.03 -11.68
N TYR A 79 -3.79 8.71 -11.91
CA TYR A 79 -3.69 9.76 -12.92
C TYR A 79 -3.31 9.25 -14.32
N CYS A 80 -2.33 8.34 -14.43
CA CYS A 80 -1.83 7.88 -15.74
C CYS A 80 -2.15 6.41 -16.06
N ASN A 81 -2.91 5.73 -15.19
CA ASN A 81 -3.35 4.35 -15.36
C ASN A 81 -2.26 3.27 -15.49
N ILE A 82 -0.97 3.61 -15.37
CA ILE A 82 0.11 2.63 -15.40
C ILE A 82 0.07 1.71 -14.17
N ASN A 83 0.28 0.41 -14.34
CA ASN A 83 0.40 -0.56 -13.25
C ASN A 83 1.86 -1.04 -13.04
N GLU A 84 2.11 -1.75 -11.95
CA GLU A 84 3.45 -2.20 -11.56
C GLU A 84 4.09 -3.16 -12.57
N SER A 85 3.28 -3.97 -13.27
CA SER A 85 3.78 -4.86 -14.32
C SER A 85 4.27 -4.08 -15.55
N GLN A 86 3.56 -3.03 -15.94
CA GLN A 86 3.97 -2.13 -17.02
C GLN A 86 5.21 -1.32 -16.64
N ILE A 87 5.27 -0.82 -15.40
CA ILE A 87 6.48 -0.18 -14.86
C ILE A 87 7.68 -1.12 -14.98
N LYS A 88 7.51 -2.40 -14.59
CA LYS A 88 8.57 -3.41 -14.71
C LYS A 88 9.02 -3.58 -16.16
N ILE A 89 8.09 -3.71 -17.11
CA ILE A 89 8.40 -3.83 -18.54
C ILE A 89 9.23 -2.63 -19.02
N LEU A 90 8.82 -1.41 -18.68
CA LEU A 90 9.55 -0.20 -19.08
C LEU A 90 10.96 -0.15 -18.47
N ILE A 91 11.13 -0.59 -17.22
CA ILE A 91 12.45 -0.69 -16.58
C ILE A 91 13.32 -1.71 -17.33
N ASP A 92 12.79 -2.90 -17.59
CA ASP A 92 13.52 -3.98 -18.25
C ASP A 92 13.92 -3.59 -19.70
N LYS A 93 13.09 -2.81 -20.40
CA LYS A 93 13.39 -2.25 -21.72
C LYS A 93 14.33 -1.03 -21.69
N GLY A 94 14.76 -0.56 -20.52
CA GLY A 94 15.57 0.67 -20.39
C GLY A 94 14.82 1.96 -20.75
N GLN A 95 13.48 1.92 -20.78
CA GLN A 95 12.60 3.04 -21.10
C GLN A 95 12.32 3.96 -19.91
N ILE A 96 12.88 3.65 -18.74
CA ILE A 96 12.84 4.47 -17.52
C ILE A 96 14.23 4.98 -17.19
N GLN A 97 14.36 6.31 -17.04
CA GLN A 97 15.63 7.00 -16.83
C GLN A 97 15.80 7.61 -15.43
N THR A 98 14.84 7.42 -14.52
CA THR A 98 14.92 8.04 -13.18
C THR A 98 16.08 7.47 -12.37
N LYS A 99 16.87 8.35 -11.74
CA LYS A 99 17.94 7.98 -10.81
C LYS A 99 17.41 7.43 -9.47
N ARG A 100 16.09 7.49 -9.26
CA ARG A 100 15.44 7.08 -8.00
C ARG A 100 15.03 5.62 -7.96
N LEU A 101 15.28 4.81 -9.00
CA LEU A 101 14.86 3.40 -9.08
C LEU A 101 15.38 2.50 -7.94
N THR A 102 16.40 2.93 -7.20
CA THR A 102 16.88 2.24 -5.99
C THR A 102 15.98 2.44 -4.77
N THR A 103 15.14 3.48 -4.76
CA THR A 103 14.33 3.89 -3.60
C THR A 103 12.85 4.09 -3.91
N ARG A 104 12.49 4.48 -5.14
CA ARG A 104 11.12 4.79 -5.59
C ARG A 104 10.92 4.41 -7.06
N GLY A 105 9.67 4.37 -7.51
CA GLY A 105 9.31 4.23 -8.93
C GLY A 105 9.30 2.83 -9.51
N ARG A 106 9.52 1.79 -8.69
CA ARG A 106 9.27 0.38 -9.08
C ARG A 106 7.87 -0.09 -8.74
N THR A 107 7.29 0.47 -7.69
CA THR A 107 5.97 0.12 -7.15
C THR A 107 5.09 1.36 -7.12
N LEU A 108 3.78 1.16 -7.03
CA LEU A 108 2.84 2.24 -6.77
C LEU A 108 3.01 2.74 -5.33
N GLU A 109 2.74 4.02 -5.14
CA GLU A 109 2.82 4.72 -3.88
C GLU A 109 1.43 5.15 -3.43
N ILE A 110 1.25 5.32 -2.12
CA ILE A 110 0.02 5.87 -1.55
C ILE A 110 0.12 7.39 -1.65
N GLU A 111 -0.88 7.98 -2.31
CA GLU A 111 -1.02 9.40 -2.59
C GLU A 111 -2.35 9.92 -2.08
N ARG A 112 -2.38 11.21 -1.72
CA ARG A 112 -3.59 11.93 -1.35
C ARG A 112 -4.20 12.62 -2.57
N ARG A 113 -5.50 12.49 -2.78
CA ARG A 113 -6.23 13.22 -3.83
C ARG A 113 -6.18 14.72 -3.54
N GLU A 114 -6.53 15.06 -2.30
CA GLU A 114 -6.43 16.40 -1.71
C GLU A 114 -5.13 16.53 -0.90
N PRO A 115 -4.13 17.29 -1.40
CA PRO A 115 -2.80 17.34 -0.78
C PRO A 115 -2.78 18.04 0.58
N ASN A 116 -3.76 18.91 0.85
CA ASN A 116 -3.85 19.64 2.12
C ASN A 116 -4.55 18.84 3.23
N LYS A 117 -5.16 17.69 2.91
CA LYS A 117 -5.81 16.82 3.90
C LYS A 117 -4.82 15.82 4.51
N PRO A 118 -5.05 15.37 5.76
CA PRO A 118 -4.29 14.29 6.38
C PRO A 118 -4.47 12.93 5.69
N TYR A 119 -3.69 11.94 6.14
CA TYR A 119 -3.75 10.52 5.71
C TYR A 119 -4.63 9.69 6.67
N ASP A 120 -5.73 10.26 7.14
CA ASP A 120 -6.65 9.70 8.13
C ASP A 120 -8.00 9.24 7.54
N GLU A 121 -8.22 9.48 6.25
CA GLU A 121 -9.44 9.09 5.53
C GLU A 121 -9.09 8.24 4.30
N THR A 122 -9.61 7.01 4.22
CA THR A 122 -9.35 6.12 3.07
C THR A 122 -9.89 6.66 1.74
N ASP A 123 -10.95 7.46 1.77
CA ASP A 123 -11.55 8.09 0.58
C ASP A 123 -10.65 9.14 -0.08
N ASN A 124 -9.67 9.67 0.65
CA ASN A 124 -8.67 10.59 0.12
C ASN A 124 -7.42 9.85 -0.40
N LEU A 125 -7.35 8.52 -0.28
CA LEU A 125 -6.18 7.74 -0.66
C LEU A 125 -6.35 7.08 -2.04
N VAL A 126 -5.32 7.21 -2.87
CA VAL A 126 -5.22 6.51 -4.16
C VAL A 126 -3.83 5.92 -4.36
N PHE A 127 -3.72 4.92 -5.24
CA PHE A 127 -2.41 4.51 -5.74
C PHE A 127 -1.94 5.45 -6.85
N CYS A 128 -0.67 5.83 -6.80
CA CYS A 128 -0.05 6.73 -7.76
C CYS A 128 1.35 6.23 -8.12
N CYS A 129 1.74 6.33 -9.39
CA CYS A 129 3.13 6.04 -9.76
C CYS A 129 4.04 7.18 -9.29
N TYR A 130 5.33 6.88 -9.14
CA TYR A 130 6.33 7.85 -8.72
C TYR A 130 6.34 9.13 -9.57
N TRP A 131 6.21 9.02 -10.89
CA TRP A 131 6.26 10.16 -11.80
C TRP A 131 5.08 11.10 -11.62
N CYS A 132 3.86 10.55 -11.55
CA CYS A 132 2.66 11.35 -11.30
C CYS A 132 2.69 11.97 -9.91
N ASN A 133 3.02 11.20 -8.87
CA ASN A 133 3.10 11.73 -7.50
C ASN A 133 4.10 12.91 -7.41
N ASN A 134 5.31 12.71 -7.96
CA ASN A 134 6.36 13.74 -7.92
C ASN A 134 6.06 14.96 -8.80
N ALA A 135 5.26 14.82 -9.86
CA ALA A 135 4.86 15.93 -10.72
C ALA A 135 3.64 16.68 -10.20
N LYS A 136 2.70 15.98 -9.52
CA LYS A 136 1.53 16.60 -8.89
C LYS A 136 1.96 17.50 -7.74
N THR A 137 2.87 17.01 -6.91
CA THR A 137 3.28 17.70 -5.68
C THR A 137 2.06 18.04 -4.81
N ASP A 138 2.20 19.01 -3.90
CA ASP A 138 1.07 19.58 -3.17
C ASP A 138 0.45 20.79 -3.92
N GLU A 139 0.95 21.12 -5.11
CA GLU A 139 0.56 22.28 -5.92
C GLU A 139 -0.79 22.08 -6.64
N PHE A 140 -0.94 20.96 -7.36
CA PHE A 140 -2.11 20.73 -8.20
C PHE A 140 -3.23 20.03 -7.43
N THR A 141 -4.46 20.47 -7.66
CA THR A 141 -5.64 19.68 -7.32
C THR A 141 -5.66 18.37 -8.11
N GLU A 142 -6.42 17.39 -7.64
CA GLU A 142 -6.64 16.14 -8.39
C GLU A 142 -7.10 16.42 -9.83
N ARG A 143 -8.11 17.27 -9.99
CA ARG A 143 -8.72 17.57 -11.28
C ARG A 143 -7.76 18.26 -12.25
N GLU A 144 -6.98 19.23 -11.77
CA GLU A 144 -5.95 19.86 -12.62
C GLU A 144 -4.90 18.85 -13.06
N PHE A 145 -4.51 17.94 -12.16
CA PHE A 145 -3.47 16.97 -12.45
C PHE A 145 -3.94 15.80 -13.32
N GLU A 146 -5.24 15.49 -13.37
CA GLU A 146 -5.80 14.50 -14.30
C GLU A 146 -5.45 14.82 -15.76
N GLU A 147 -5.47 16.09 -16.16
CA GLU A 147 -5.10 16.52 -17.51
C GLU A 147 -3.64 16.15 -17.84
N ILE A 148 -2.73 16.41 -16.89
CA ILE A 148 -1.30 16.06 -17.01
C ILE A 148 -1.12 14.53 -16.96
N GLY A 149 -1.86 13.85 -16.11
CA GLY A 149 -1.88 12.39 -15.98
C GLY A 149 -2.22 11.69 -17.29
N ASN A 150 -3.20 12.21 -18.03
CA ASN A 150 -3.58 11.70 -19.35
C ASN A 150 -2.45 11.87 -20.38
N CYS A 151 -1.75 13.01 -20.39
CA CYS A 151 -0.58 13.21 -21.24
C CYS A 151 0.54 12.20 -20.90
N ILE A 152 0.78 11.95 -19.61
CA ILE A 152 1.75 10.95 -19.14
C ILE A 152 1.33 9.53 -19.57
N ALA A 153 0.03 9.21 -19.53
CA ALA A 153 -0.50 7.91 -19.93
C ALA A 153 -0.19 7.59 -21.40
N GLU A 154 -0.41 8.55 -22.31
CA GLU A 154 -0.09 8.36 -23.74
C GLU A 154 1.42 8.17 -23.97
N ILE A 155 2.27 8.87 -23.21
CA ILE A 155 3.73 8.66 -23.27
C ILE A 155 4.09 7.22 -22.85
N TRP A 156 3.50 6.71 -21.76
CA TRP A 156 3.74 5.33 -21.33
C TRP A 156 3.27 4.31 -22.35
N LYS A 157 2.09 4.53 -22.94
CA LYS A 157 1.55 3.67 -23.99
C LYS A 157 2.49 3.57 -25.20
N ASN A 158 3.05 4.70 -25.65
CA ASN A 158 4.01 4.71 -26.76
C ASN A 158 5.29 3.93 -26.39
N ARG A 159 5.88 4.19 -25.22
CA ARG A 159 7.10 3.47 -24.78
C ARG A 159 6.89 1.98 -24.53
N LEU A 160 5.67 1.57 -24.21
CA LEU A 160 5.33 0.15 -24.04
C LEU A 160 5.22 -0.57 -25.39
N ALA A 161 4.79 0.14 -26.44
CA ALA A 161 4.63 -0.37 -27.79
C ALA A 161 5.97 -0.51 -28.54
N ASP A 162 6.96 0.33 -28.21
CA ASP A 162 8.36 0.23 -28.69
C ASP A 162 9.05 -1.06 -28.21
#